data_AF-A0A6M4NRB3-F1
#
_entry.id   AF-A0A6M4NRB3-F1
#
_cell.length_a   1.000
_cell.length_b   1.000
_cell.length_c   1.000
_cell.angle_alpha   90.00
_cell.angle_beta   90.00
_cell.angle_gamma   90.00
#
_symmetry.space_group_name_H-M   'P 1'
#
loop_
_entity.id
_entity.type
_entity.pdbx_description
1 polymer ?
#
loop_
_entity_poly.entity_id
_entity_poly.type
_entity_poly.pdbx_seq_one_letter_code
_entity_poly.pdbx_strand_id
1 'polypeptide(L)'
;MISNVPTGRLVKVIRATARGSDYLGPCEICSKNMPESYAARYGRERMRENGVVYIDKSGGSTYGHKECLMAMVDVKPDALALHPGSEKSKK
;
A
#
# COMPACT_ATOMS: atom_id res chain seq x y z
N MET A 1 -16.20 -6.32 21.93
CA MET A 1 -14.82 -6.05 21.45
C MET A 1 -14.83 -6.40 19.98
N ILE A 2 -14.54 -5.46 19.08
CA ILE A 2 -14.60 -5.75 17.64
C ILE A 2 -13.41 -6.64 17.30
N SER A 3 -13.67 -7.94 17.10
CA SER A 3 -12.65 -8.89 16.70
C SER A 3 -12.21 -8.59 15.27
N ASN A 4 -11.02 -8.00 15.13
CA ASN A 4 -10.45 -7.61 13.85
C ASN A 4 -9.27 -8.55 13.55
N VAL A 5 -9.53 -9.68 12.90
CA VAL A 5 -8.50 -10.73 12.71
C VAL A 5 -7.71 -10.43 11.43
N PRO A 6 -6.37 -10.30 11.49
CA PRO A 6 -5.55 -10.20 10.29
C PRO A 6 -5.54 -11.54 9.56
N THR A 7 -5.75 -11.55 8.24
CA THR A 7 -5.69 -12.79 7.45
C THR A 7 -4.26 -13.17 7.06
N GLY A 8 -3.28 -12.30 7.33
CA GLY A 8 -1.88 -12.46 6.91
C GLY A 8 -1.62 -12.07 5.45
N ARG A 9 -2.66 -11.79 4.66
CA ARG A 9 -2.51 -11.43 3.25
C ARG A 9 -2.22 -9.93 3.07
N LEU A 10 -1.17 -9.63 2.32
CA LEU A 10 -0.88 -8.29 1.82
C LEU A 10 -1.51 -8.12 0.44
N VAL A 11 -2.22 -7.01 0.26
CA VAL A 11 -2.91 -6.67 -0.98
C VAL A 11 -2.36 -5.35 -1.49
N LYS A 12 -1.90 -5.35 -2.74
CA LYS A 12 -1.52 -4.13 -3.46
C LYS A 12 -2.76 -3.55 -4.12
N VAL A 13 -3.09 -2.32 -3.78
CA VAL A 13 -4.21 -1.57 -4.37
C VAL A 13 -3.63 -0.46 -5.24
N ILE A 14 -3.96 -0.49 -6.53
CA ILE A 14 -3.58 0.55 -7.49
C ILE A 14 -4.86 1.29 -7.89
N ARG A 15 -4.85 2.62 -7.79
CA ARG A 15 -5.96 3.48 -8.23
C ARG A 15 -5.47 4.57 -9.16
N ALA A 16 -6.29 4.95 -10.13
CA ALA A 16 -6.06 6.17 -10.90
C ALA A 16 -6.19 7.39 -9.97
N THR A 17 -5.34 8.39 -10.18
CA THR A 17 -5.42 9.66 -9.43
C THR A 17 -6.13 10.76 -10.23
N ALA A 18 -6.34 10.55 -11.53
CA ALA A 18 -6.79 11.56 -12.50
C ALA A 18 -5.92 12.83 -12.50
N ARG A 19 -4.65 12.69 -12.08
CA ARG A 19 -3.65 13.77 -12.06
C ARG A 19 -2.43 13.31 -12.83
N GLY A 20 -1.82 14.22 -13.59
CA GLY A 20 -0.54 13.99 -14.27
C GLY A 20 0.65 14.47 -13.44
N SER A 21 1.82 14.46 -14.08
CA SER A 21 3.07 14.88 -13.48
C SER A 21 3.12 16.35 -13.07
N ASP A 22 2.30 17.21 -13.66
CA ASP A 22 2.19 18.62 -13.26
C ASP A 22 1.74 18.79 -11.80
N TYR A 23 1.07 17.78 -11.22
CA TYR A 23 0.60 17.82 -9.84
C TYR A 23 1.36 16.85 -8.91
N LEU A 24 1.68 15.65 -9.39
CA LEU A 24 2.29 14.59 -8.55
C LEU A 24 3.78 14.35 -8.85
N GLY A 25 4.39 15.13 -9.75
CA GLY A 25 5.77 14.94 -10.17
C GLY A 25 5.94 13.78 -11.16
N PRO A 26 7.19 13.48 -11.57
CA PRO A 26 7.48 12.36 -12.45
C PRO A 26 7.23 11.00 -11.76
N CYS A 27 7.19 9.93 -12.56
CA CYS A 27 7.02 8.57 -12.04
C CYS A 27 8.14 8.23 -11.05
N GLU A 28 7.80 7.76 -9.85
CA GLU A 28 8.80 7.45 -8.81
C GLU A 28 9.68 6.23 -9.14
N ILE A 29 9.36 5.48 -10.20
CA ILE A 29 10.07 4.25 -10.61
C ILE A 29 11.03 4.52 -11.78
N CYS A 30 10.53 5.18 -12.82
CA CYS A 30 11.29 5.41 -14.06
C CYS A 30 11.68 6.87 -14.28
N SER A 31 11.26 7.78 -13.38
CA SER A 31 11.52 9.22 -13.42
C SER A 31 11.00 9.95 -14.67
N LYS A 32 10.16 9.31 -15.48
CA LYS A 32 9.54 9.90 -16.68
C LYS A 32 8.23 10.60 -16.37
N ASN A 33 7.85 11.53 -17.25
CA ASN A 33 6.56 12.21 -17.19
C ASN A 33 5.38 11.21 -17.27
N MET A 34 4.33 11.50 -16.49
CA MET A 34 3.09 10.74 -16.41
C MET A 34 1.94 11.64 -16.86
N PRO A 35 1.34 11.42 -18.04
CA PRO A 35 0.13 12.15 -18.43
C PRO A 35 -1.04 11.80 -17.49
N GLU A 36 -1.09 10.55 -17.03
CA GLU A 36 -1.94 10.09 -15.94
C GLU A 36 -1.09 9.31 -14.94
N SER A 37 -1.21 9.66 -13.67
CA SER A 37 -0.56 8.95 -12.57
C SER A 37 -1.53 8.03 -11.84
N TYR A 38 -0.97 6.97 -11.29
CA TYR A 38 -1.64 6.00 -10.47
C TYR A 38 -1.00 6.02 -9.08
N ALA A 39 -1.77 5.70 -8.05
CA ALA A 39 -1.28 5.54 -6.69
C ALA A 39 -1.35 4.08 -6.29
N ALA A 40 -0.21 3.46 -5.99
CA ALA A 40 -0.12 2.16 -5.37
C ALA A 40 -0.01 2.30 -3.85
N ARG A 41 -0.77 1.48 -3.12
CA ARG A 41 -0.63 1.28 -1.68
C ARG A 41 -0.70 -0.19 -1.35
N TYR A 42 0.06 -0.60 -0.35
CA TYR A 42 -0.13 -1.90 0.28
C TYR A 42 -1.13 -1.78 1.42
N GLY A 43 -1.98 -2.77 1.55
CA GLY A 43 -2.89 -2.90 2.67
C GLY A 43 -2.90 -4.32 3.19
N ARG A 44 -3.25 -4.45 4.46
CA ARG A 44 -3.41 -5.75 5.11
C ARG A 44 -4.87 -6.15 5.00
N GLU A 45 -5.11 -7.34 4.47
CA GLU A 45 -6.45 -7.90 4.45
C GLU A 45 -6.84 -8.31 5.88
N ARG A 46 -8.04 -7.89 6.29
CA ARG A 46 -8.58 -8.16 7.62
C ARG A 46 -10.03 -8.59 7.50
N MET A 47 -10.44 -9.48 8.40
CA MET A 47 -11.80 -9.98 8.47
C MET A 47 -12.50 -9.37 9.69
N ARG A 48 -13.71 -8.84 9.46
CA ARG A 48 -14.61 -8.39 10.53
C ARG A 48 -15.36 -9.58 11.13
N GLU A 49 -15.98 -9.37 12.30
CA GLU A 49 -16.79 -10.39 13.00
C GLU A 49 -17.95 -10.94 12.16
N ASN A 50 -18.49 -10.15 11.23
CA ASN A 50 -19.54 -10.57 10.32
C ASN A 50 -19.02 -11.28 9.05
N GLY A 51 -17.75 -11.67 9.02
CA GLY A 51 -17.10 -12.32 7.87
C GLY A 51 -16.73 -11.39 6.72
N VAL A 52 -17.06 -10.09 6.80
CA VAL A 52 -16.71 -9.13 5.74
C VAL A 52 -15.21 -8.86 5.74
N VAL A 53 -14.58 -9.10 4.60
CA VAL A 53 -13.17 -8.80 4.36
C VAL A 53 -13.02 -7.34 3.95
N TYR A 54 -12.05 -6.65 4.53
CA TYR A 54 -11.68 -5.30 4.14
C TYR A 54 -10.16 -5.13 4.12
N ILE A 55 -9.68 -4.14 3.36
CA ILE A 55 -8.26 -3.83 3.27
C ILE A 55 -7.95 -2.67 4.21
N ASP A 56 -7.20 -2.95 5.27
CA ASP A 56 -6.61 -1.97 6.15
C ASP A 56 -5.41 -1.32 5.44
N LYS A 57 -5.59 -0.07 4.98
CA LYS A 57 -4.59 0.65 4.21
C LYS A 57 -3.60 1.30 5.19
N SER A 58 -2.40 0.72 5.29
CA SER A 58 -1.32 1.23 6.13
C SER A 58 -0.14 1.67 5.24
N GLY A 59 0.34 2.91 5.39
CA GLY A 59 1.52 3.44 4.69
C GLY A 59 1.26 4.51 3.63
N GLY A 60 2.36 5.07 3.09
CA GLY A 60 2.35 6.07 2.03
C GLY A 60 1.92 5.50 0.67
N SER A 61 1.54 6.39 -0.26
CA SER A 61 1.34 6.01 -1.67
C SER A 61 2.67 6.07 -2.41
N THR A 62 2.86 5.18 -3.38
CA THR A 62 3.81 5.40 -4.48
C THR A 62 3.02 5.81 -5.72
N TYR A 63 3.47 6.86 -6.39
CA TYR A 63 2.90 7.45 -7.59
C TYR A 63 3.72 7.09 -8.82
N GLY A 64 3.05 6.58 -9.86
CA GLY A 64 3.74 6.06 -11.04
C GLY A 64 2.80 5.79 -12.20
N HIS A 65 3.37 5.42 -13.34
CA HIS A 65 2.59 4.78 -14.42
C HIS A 65 2.01 3.48 -13.90
N LYS A 66 0.80 3.11 -14.36
CA LYS A 66 0.15 1.86 -13.98
C LYS A 66 1.07 0.65 -14.14
N GLU A 67 1.75 0.55 -15.27
CA GLU A 67 2.65 -0.57 -15.60
C GLU A 67 3.88 -0.60 -14.68
N CYS A 68 4.49 0.57 -14.41
CA CYS A 68 5.61 0.68 -13.46
C CYS A 68 5.20 0.20 -12.06
N LEU A 69 4.00 0.57 -11.61
CA LEU A 69 3.48 0.12 -10.33
C LEU A 69 3.16 -1.36 -10.32
N MET A 70 2.66 -1.92 -11.43
CA MET A 70 2.38 -3.36 -11.56
C MET A 70 3.65 -4.21 -11.65
N ALA A 71 4.79 -3.64 -12.04
CA ALA A 71 6.07 -4.36 -12.06
C ALA A 71 6.69 -4.55 -10.66
N MET A 72 6.39 -3.66 -9.69
CA MET A 72 6.91 -3.75 -8.31
C MET A 72 6.25 -4.86 -7.45
N VAL A 73 5.83 -5.99 -8.01
CA VAL A 73 5.00 -6.99 -7.30
C VAL A 73 5.85 -8.10 -6.66
N ASP A 74 7.18 -8.07 -6.78
CA ASP A 74 8.07 -9.05 -6.15
C ASP A 74 8.40 -8.73 -4.69
N VAL A 75 7.38 -8.49 -3.86
CA VAL A 75 7.58 -8.40 -2.41
C VAL A 75 7.09 -9.70 -1.80
N LYS A 76 8.02 -10.61 -1.52
CA LYS A 76 7.76 -11.75 -0.64
C LYS A 76 7.12 -11.23 0.65
N PRO A 77 5.97 -11.79 1.09
CA PRO A 77 5.21 -11.28 2.22
C PRO A 77 6.01 -11.24 3.54
N ASP A 78 7.13 -11.96 3.61
CA ASP A 78 8.01 -12.05 4.77
C ASP A 78 8.86 -10.80 5.05
N ALA A 79 9.15 -9.98 4.03
CA ALA A 79 10.11 -8.87 4.17
C ALA A 79 9.53 -7.59 4.82
N LEU A 80 8.21 -7.52 4.98
CA LEU A 80 7.51 -6.35 5.55
C LEU A 80 6.83 -6.67 6.88
N ALA A 81 7.43 -7.55 7.68
CA ALA A 81 7.20 -7.57 9.12
C ALA A 81 7.61 -6.19 9.69
N LEU A 82 6.70 -5.22 9.57
CA LEU A 82 6.66 -4.01 10.35
C LEU A 82 6.79 -4.48 11.79
N HIS A 83 7.98 -4.28 12.38
CA HIS A 83 8.19 -4.40 13.82
C HIS A 83 7.08 -3.58 14.48
N PRO A 84 6.08 -4.19 15.13
CA PRO A 84 5.19 -3.42 15.99
C PRO A 84 6.08 -2.83 17.09
N GLY A 85 6.03 -1.51 17.25
CA GLY A 85 6.83 -0.81 18.23
C GLY A 85 6.73 -1.44 19.62
N SER A 86 7.88 -1.80 20.17
CA SER A 86 8.18 -2.14 21.57
C SER A 86 9.62 -1.63 21.73
N GLU A 87 10.00 -0.73 22.63
CA GLU A 87 9.52 -0.43 23.98
C GLU A 87 9.70 1.07 24.26
N LYS A 88 8.67 1.76 24.76
CA LYS A 88 8.92 2.94 25.60
C LYS A 88 9.37 2.42 26.96
N SER A 89 10.68 2.45 27.18
CA SER A 89 11.32 2.28 28.48
C SER A 89 10.67 3.22 29.51
N LYS A 90 9.95 2.65 30.49
CA LYS A 90 9.63 3.34 31.74
C LYS A 90 10.88 3.35 32.60
N LYS A 91 11.39 4.54 32.92
CA LYS A 91 12.19 4.80 34.12
C LYS A 91 11.31 5.55 35.10
#